data_AF-A0A9X9XKH0-F1
#
_entry.id   AF-A0A9X9XKH0-F1
#
_cell.length_a   1.000
_cell.length_b   1.000
_cell.length_c   1.000
_cell.angle_alpha   90.00
_cell.angle_beta   90.00
_cell.angle_gamma   90.00
#
_symmetry.space_group_name_H-M   'P 1'
#
loop_
_entity.id
_entity.type
_entity.pdbx_description
1 polymer ?
#
loop_
_entity_poly.entity_id
_entity_poly.type
_entity_poly.pdbx_seq_one_letter_code
_entity_poly.pdbx_strand_id
1 'polypeptide(L)'
;MDQTSHLTGEAEREARQRVARHLQDLRRLHLALAEESRAFKRFTTEGQARAEIDLAAEMLEQYLSASSAFLENMRGRFEARLPLLRRGEPAFGGRPDQAPEHGAFWLAFSRLCAVLRRAARQAEG
;
A
#
# COMPACT_ATOMS: atom_id res chain seq x y z
N MET A 1 11.63 13.80 30.59
CA MET A 1 10.47 13.40 29.76
C MET A 1 10.89 13.20 28.28
N ASP A 2 12.13 12.76 28.02
CA ASP A 2 12.81 12.91 26.70
C ASP A 2 13.17 11.57 26.03
N GLN A 3 13.44 10.53 26.84
CA GLN A 3 13.91 9.23 26.36
C GLN A 3 12.83 8.43 25.63
N THR A 4 11.57 8.48 26.09
CA THR A 4 10.43 7.75 25.49
C THR A 4 10.00 8.36 24.14
N SER A 5 10.12 9.68 24.00
CA SER A 5 9.86 10.39 22.74
C SER A 5 10.90 10.02 21.68
N HIS A 6 12.17 9.97 22.06
CA HIS A 6 13.28 9.54 21.21
C HIS A 6 13.10 8.09 20.70
N LEU A 7 12.79 7.16 21.60
CA LEU A 7 12.55 5.75 21.27
C LEU A 7 11.33 5.56 20.33
N THR A 8 10.29 6.36 20.49
CA THR A 8 9.11 6.33 19.61
C THR A 8 9.45 6.85 18.21
N GLY A 9 10.24 7.92 18.13
CA GLY A 9 10.74 8.46 16.86
C GLY A 9 11.71 7.53 16.13
N GLU A 10 12.51 6.74 16.85
CA GLU A 10 13.36 5.70 16.26
C GLU A 10 12.54 4.53 15.71
N ALA A 11 11.61 3.99 16.51
CA ALA A 11 10.76 2.88 16.08
C ALA A 11 9.92 3.25 14.84
N GLU A 12 9.41 4.49 14.78
CA GLU A 12 8.66 4.98 13.62
C GLU A 12 9.55 5.12 12.37
N ARG A 13 10.77 5.65 12.53
CA ARG A 13 11.75 5.74 11.42
C ARG A 13 12.12 4.36 10.89
N GLU A 14 12.39 3.40 11.76
CA GLU A 14 12.68 2.02 11.35
C GLU A 14 11.49 1.37 10.63
N ALA A 15 10.26 1.57 11.13
CA ALA A 15 9.06 1.06 10.48
C ALA A 15 8.90 1.64 9.07
N ARG A 16 9.12 2.96 8.89
CA ARG A 16 9.11 3.60 7.57
C ARG A 16 10.17 3.01 6.64
N GLN A 17 11.38 2.78 7.14
CA GLN A 17 12.46 2.16 6.34
C GLN A 17 12.12 0.72 5.94
N ARG A 18 11.54 -0.08 6.84
CA ARG A 18 11.08 -1.44 6.52
C ARG A 18 10.03 -1.42 5.41
N VAL A 19 9.01 -0.56 5.53
CA VAL A 19 7.98 -0.41 4.49
C VAL A 19 8.59 0.03 3.16
N ALA A 20 9.48 1.02 3.17
CA ALA A 20 10.13 1.51 1.96
C ALA A 20 10.95 0.41 1.24
N ARG A 21 11.69 -0.43 2.00
CA ARG A 21 12.44 -1.56 1.44
C ARG A 21 11.50 -2.57 0.76
N HIS A 22 10.44 -3.00 1.42
CA HIS A 22 9.49 -3.94 0.83
C HIS A 22 8.81 -3.39 -0.43
N LEU A 23 8.48 -2.10 -0.46
CA LEU A 23 7.92 -1.46 -1.65
C LEU A 23 8.95 -1.37 -2.79
N GLN A 24 10.23 -1.16 -2.48
CA GLN A 24 11.30 -1.19 -3.47
C GLN A 24 11.48 -2.60 -4.06
N ASP A 25 11.42 -3.64 -3.22
CA ASP A 25 11.52 -5.02 -3.68
C ASP A 25 10.32 -5.41 -4.56
N LEU A 26 9.10 -5.01 -4.19
CA LEU A 26 7.92 -5.19 -5.03
C LEU A 26 8.09 -4.48 -6.39
N ARG A 27 8.60 -3.24 -6.40
CA ARG A 27 8.89 -2.52 -7.64
C ARG A 27 9.89 -3.27 -8.52
N ARG A 28 10.94 -3.87 -7.93
CA ARG A 28 11.93 -4.68 -8.68
C ARG A 28 11.27 -5.89 -9.33
N LEU A 29 10.38 -6.58 -8.61
CA LEU A 29 9.63 -7.72 -9.15
C LEU A 29 8.71 -7.30 -10.30
N HIS A 30 8.01 -6.18 -10.20
CA HIS A 30 7.19 -5.66 -11.30
C HIS A 30 8.01 -5.32 -12.55
N LEU A 31 9.22 -4.77 -12.37
CA LEU A 31 10.12 -4.52 -13.49
C LEU A 31 10.60 -5.82 -14.13
N ALA A 32 10.95 -6.83 -13.32
CA ALA A 32 11.35 -8.14 -13.85
C ALA A 32 10.23 -8.79 -14.68
N LEU A 33 8.97 -8.73 -14.20
CA LEU A 33 7.81 -9.22 -14.96
C LEU A 33 7.62 -8.46 -16.28
N ALA A 34 7.86 -7.14 -16.28
CA ALA A 34 7.80 -6.33 -17.49
C ALA A 34 8.93 -6.62 -18.49
N GLU A 35 10.10 -7.08 -18.03
CA GLU A 35 11.14 -7.58 -18.92
C GLU A 35 10.78 -8.95 -19.51
N GLU A 36 10.19 -9.85 -18.71
CA GLU A 36 9.76 -11.17 -19.19
C GLU A 36 8.73 -11.05 -20.33
N SER A 37 7.79 -10.11 -20.22
CA SER A 37 6.80 -9.86 -21.26
C SER A 37 7.43 -9.40 -22.59
N ARG A 38 8.59 -8.73 -22.56
CA ARG A 38 9.32 -8.35 -23.79
C ARG A 38 9.98 -9.56 -24.45
N ALA A 39 10.37 -10.55 -23.66
CA ALA A 39 10.97 -11.78 -24.19
C ALA A 39 9.96 -12.61 -25.00
N PHE A 40 8.65 -12.44 -24.77
CA PHE A 40 7.61 -13.16 -25.50
C PHE A 40 7.64 -12.91 -27.01
N LYS A 41 8.13 -11.75 -27.46
CA LYS A 41 8.27 -11.40 -28.88
C LYS A 41 8.97 -12.47 -29.72
N ARG A 42 9.86 -13.26 -29.09
CA ARG A 42 10.55 -14.39 -29.76
C ARG A 42 9.56 -15.38 -30.38
N PHE A 43 8.43 -15.64 -29.71
CA PHE A 43 7.40 -16.56 -30.19
C PHE A 43 6.76 -16.05 -31.47
N THR A 44 6.41 -14.76 -31.55
CA THR A 44 5.95 -14.18 -32.82
C THR A 44 7.02 -14.26 -33.92
N THR A 45 8.30 -13.98 -33.61
CA THR A 45 9.37 -14.07 -34.64
C THR A 45 9.61 -15.50 -35.14
N GLU A 46 9.28 -16.51 -34.34
CA GLU A 46 9.35 -17.93 -34.70
C GLU A 46 8.04 -18.46 -35.34
N GLY A 47 7.08 -17.57 -35.66
CA GLY A 47 5.79 -17.93 -36.27
C GLY A 47 4.75 -18.48 -35.28
N GLN A 48 5.03 -18.43 -33.99
CA GLN A 48 4.19 -18.93 -32.90
C GLN A 48 3.38 -17.82 -32.22
N ALA A 49 2.83 -16.88 -33.00
CA ALA A 49 2.10 -15.72 -32.46
C ALA A 49 0.95 -16.12 -31.51
N ARG A 50 0.31 -17.28 -31.72
CA ARG A 50 -0.73 -17.78 -30.82
C ARG A 50 -0.20 -18.06 -29.40
N ALA A 51 1.00 -18.63 -29.29
CA ALA A 51 1.62 -18.91 -27.98
C ALA A 51 1.93 -17.62 -27.23
N GLU A 52 2.40 -16.58 -27.93
CA GLU A 52 2.60 -15.25 -27.33
C GLU A 52 1.30 -14.65 -26.80
N ILE A 53 0.20 -14.75 -27.57
CA ILE A 53 -1.12 -14.26 -27.16
C ILE A 53 -1.58 -14.98 -25.89
N ASP A 54 -1.50 -16.31 -25.86
CA ASP A 54 -1.96 -17.11 -24.72
C ASP A 54 -1.13 -16.81 -23.46
N LEU A 55 0.20 -16.72 -23.58
CA LEU A 55 1.10 -16.37 -22.46
C LEU A 55 0.86 -14.93 -21.96
N ALA A 56 0.67 -13.98 -22.86
CA ALA A 56 0.41 -12.59 -22.49
C ALA A 56 -0.93 -12.46 -21.76
N ALA A 57 -1.97 -13.16 -22.22
CA ALA A 57 -3.28 -13.19 -21.57
C ALA A 57 -3.17 -13.79 -20.16
N GLU A 58 -2.58 -14.97 -20.03
CA GLU A 58 -2.40 -15.65 -18.75
C GLU A 58 -1.62 -14.78 -17.75
N MET A 59 -0.52 -14.16 -18.18
CA MET A 59 0.28 -13.29 -17.34
C MET A 59 -0.53 -12.07 -16.85
N LEU A 60 -1.31 -11.43 -17.71
CA LEU A 60 -2.13 -10.27 -17.35
C LEU A 60 -3.28 -10.66 -16.42
N GLU A 61 -3.97 -11.77 -16.69
CA GLU A 61 -5.05 -12.27 -15.84
C GLU A 61 -4.54 -12.61 -14.43
N GLN A 62 -3.42 -13.32 -14.32
CA GLN A 62 -2.81 -13.65 -13.04
C GLN A 62 -2.32 -12.41 -12.29
N TYR A 63 -1.68 -11.47 -13.00
CA TYR A 63 -1.23 -10.22 -12.39
C TYR A 63 -2.39 -9.38 -11.84
N LEU A 64 -3.47 -9.24 -12.61
CA LEU A 64 -4.67 -8.51 -12.20
C LEU A 64 -5.33 -9.19 -10.99
N SER A 65 -5.52 -10.51 -11.04
CA SER A 65 -6.09 -11.28 -9.93
C SER A 65 -5.28 -11.11 -8.64
N ALA A 66 -3.96 -11.30 -8.73
CA ALA A 66 -3.06 -11.18 -7.57
C ALA A 66 -3.03 -9.76 -7.01
N SER A 67 -2.99 -8.73 -7.87
CA SER A 67 -2.96 -7.32 -7.46
C SER A 67 -4.26 -6.91 -6.77
N SER A 68 -5.42 -7.32 -7.30
CA SER A 68 -6.72 -7.03 -6.71
C SER A 68 -6.88 -7.71 -5.35
N ALA A 69 -6.55 -9.00 -5.25
CA ALA A 69 -6.60 -9.73 -3.98
C ALA A 69 -5.68 -9.12 -2.91
N PHE A 70 -4.47 -8.70 -3.30
CA PHE A 70 -3.54 -8.01 -2.40
C PHE A 70 -4.12 -6.68 -1.90
N LEU A 71 -4.63 -5.84 -2.79
CA LEU A 71 -5.19 -4.53 -2.43
C LEU A 71 -6.42 -4.67 -1.53
N GLU A 72 -7.32 -5.59 -1.83
CA GLU A 72 -8.50 -5.87 -1.01
C GLU A 72 -8.09 -6.32 0.40
N ASN A 73 -7.14 -7.26 0.49
CA ASN A 73 -6.65 -7.75 1.76
C ASN A 73 -5.99 -6.64 2.60
N MET A 74 -5.15 -5.80 1.98
CA MET A 74 -4.51 -4.67 2.64
C MET A 74 -5.53 -3.63 3.10
N ARG A 75 -6.52 -3.30 2.26
CA ARG A 75 -7.64 -2.42 2.62
C ARG A 75 -8.36 -2.94 3.85
N GLY A 76 -8.82 -4.20 3.82
CA GLY A 76 -9.58 -4.81 4.91
C GLY A 76 -8.82 -4.82 6.24
N ARG A 77 -7.51 -5.09 6.21
CA ARG A 77 -6.66 -5.03 7.41
C ARG A 77 -6.60 -3.64 8.04
N PHE A 78 -6.55 -2.57 7.25
CA PHE A 78 -6.51 -1.20 7.77
C PHE A 78 -7.89 -0.67 8.15
N GLU A 79 -8.94 -1.02 7.41
CA GLU A 79 -10.33 -0.69 7.77
C GLU A 79 -10.70 -1.27 9.14
N ALA A 80 -10.34 -2.55 9.39
CA ALA A 80 -10.55 -3.19 10.68
C ALA A 80 -9.80 -2.52 11.83
N ARG A 81 -8.71 -1.78 11.54
CA ARG A 81 -7.92 -1.04 12.54
C ARG A 81 -8.42 0.37 12.81
N LEU A 82 -9.31 0.93 11.97
CA LEU A 82 -9.79 2.31 12.14
C LEU A 82 -10.41 2.58 13.52
N PRO A 83 -11.25 1.71 14.11
CA PRO A 83 -11.80 1.97 15.44
C PRO A 83 -10.73 2.03 16.52
N LEU A 84 -9.69 1.19 16.42
CA LEU A 84 -8.56 1.21 17.35
C LEU A 84 -7.74 2.49 17.20
N LEU A 85 -7.42 2.87 15.97
CA LEU A 85 -6.65 4.09 15.69
C LEU A 85 -7.40 5.34 16.15
N ARG A 86 -8.73 5.40 15.93
CA ARG A 86 -9.57 6.50 16.40
C ARG A 86 -9.56 6.65 17.91
N ARG A 87 -9.54 5.54 18.67
CA ARG A 87 -9.40 5.57 20.14
C ARG A 87 -8.03 6.06 20.62
N GLY A 88 -7.04 6.14 19.73
CA GLY A 88 -5.74 6.75 20.01
C GLY A 88 -5.73 8.28 19.92
N GLU A 89 -6.90 8.90 19.70
CA GLU A 89 -7.05 10.35 19.81
C GLU A 89 -6.47 10.83 21.15
N PRO A 90 -5.55 11.82 21.16
CA PRO A 90 -4.98 12.27 22.41
C PRO A 90 -6.07 12.93 23.28
N ALA A 91 -6.08 12.62 24.57
CA ALA A 91 -7.03 13.19 25.51
C ALA A 91 -6.67 14.65 25.80
N PHE A 92 -7.64 15.55 25.68
CA PHE A 92 -7.44 16.97 25.93
C PHE A 92 -8.47 17.52 26.91
N GLY A 93 -8.06 18.50 27.72
CA GLY A 93 -8.94 19.28 28.58
C GLY A 93 -9.85 20.20 27.76
N GLY A 94 -10.87 20.80 28.40
CA GLY A 94 -11.95 21.53 27.73
C GLY A 94 -11.58 22.86 27.02
N ARG A 95 -10.30 23.19 26.82
CA ARG A 95 -9.86 24.42 26.13
C ARG A 95 -9.06 24.12 24.85
N PRO A 96 -9.27 24.87 23.74
CA PRO A 96 -8.56 24.64 22.46
C PRO A 96 -7.03 24.69 22.58
N ASP A 97 -6.51 25.57 23.42
CA ASP A 97 -5.07 25.78 23.66
C ASP A 97 -4.42 24.61 24.43
N GLN A 98 -5.25 23.72 24.99
CA GLN A 98 -4.84 22.52 25.72
C GLN A 98 -4.83 21.27 24.83
N ALA A 99 -4.99 21.44 23.51
CA ALA A 99 -5.05 20.36 22.53
C ALA A 99 -3.90 20.32 21.50
N PRO A 100 -2.62 20.51 21.91
CA PRO A 100 -1.50 20.33 20.99
C PRO A 100 -1.49 18.88 20.48
N GLU A 101 -1.24 18.68 19.18
CA GLU A 101 -1.34 17.40 18.43
C GLU A 101 -2.74 16.94 18.00
N HIS A 102 -3.84 17.51 18.51
CA HIS A 102 -5.20 17.10 18.10
C HIS A 102 -5.45 17.26 16.60
N GLY A 103 -5.08 18.42 16.05
CA GLY A 103 -5.23 18.71 14.64
C GLY A 103 -4.36 17.82 13.76
N ALA A 104 -3.13 17.54 14.18
CA ALA A 104 -2.21 16.65 13.47
C ALA A 104 -2.73 15.21 13.41
N PHE A 105 -3.29 14.71 14.53
CA PHE A 105 -3.94 13.42 14.61
C PHE A 105 -5.11 13.30 13.62
N TRP A 106 -6.07 14.23 13.67
CA TRP A 106 -7.25 14.16 12.81
C TRP A 106 -6.91 14.36 11.33
N LEU A 107 -5.90 15.16 11.00
CA LEU A 107 -5.38 15.29 9.64
C LEU A 107 -4.81 13.96 9.13
N ALA A 108 -3.97 13.29 9.93
CA ALA A 108 -3.39 11.99 9.58
C ALA A 108 -4.46 10.89 9.46
N PHE A 109 -5.41 10.85 10.39
CA PHE A 109 -6.53 9.90 10.36
C PHE A 109 -7.42 10.12 9.12
N SER A 110 -7.76 11.38 8.82
CA SER A 110 -8.55 11.74 7.64
C SER A 110 -7.84 11.37 6.34
N ARG A 111 -6.51 11.55 6.28
CA ARG A 111 -5.68 11.12 5.16
C ARG A 111 -5.75 9.60 4.96
N LEU A 112 -5.63 8.80 6.03
CA LEU A 112 -5.77 7.34 5.95
C LEU A 112 -7.14 6.95 5.39
N CYS A 113 -8.23 7.52 5.93
CA CYS A 113 -9.59 7.27 5.43
C CYS A 113 -9.75 7.64 3.94
N ALA A 114 -9.13 8.74 3.50
CA ALA A 114 -9.16 9.13 2.09
C ALA A 114 -8.40 8.13 1.19
N VAL A 115 -7.26 7.61 1.64
CA VAL A 115 -6.51 6.56 0.93
C VAL A 115 -7.31 5.26 0.86
N LEU A 116 -7.97 4.84 1.94
CA LEU A 116 -8.81 3.63 1.95
C LEU A 116 -9.98 3.75 0.99
N ARG A 117 -10.67 4.90 0.96
CA ARG A 117 -11.73 5.17 -0.02
C ARG A 117 -11.21 5.14 -1.46
N ARG A 118 -10.00 5.64 -1.71
CA ARG A 118 -9.38 5.55 -3.03
C ARG A 118 -9.08 4.10 -3.40
N ALA A 119 -8.56 3.30 -2.47
CA ALA A 119 -8.30 1.88 -2.69
C ALA A 119 -9.59 1.10 -2.99
N ALA A 120 -10.68 1.38 -2.28
CA ALA A 120 -11.99 0.77 -2.54
C ALA A 120 -12.47 1.03 -3.98
N ARG A 121 -12.41 2.29 -4.44
CA ARG A 121 -12.80 2.66 -5.81
C ARG A 121 -11.95 2.00 -6.90
N GLN A 122 -10.70 1.64 -6.58
CA GLN A 122 -9.81 0.95 -7.53
C GLN A 122 -10.01 -0.57 -7.54
N ALA A 123 -10.70 -1.12 -6.54
CA ALA A 123 -11.08 -2.53 -6.51
C ALA A 123 -12.46 -2.77 -7.14
N GLU A 124 -13.31 -1.75 -7.18
CA GLU A 124 -14.67 -1.79 -7.74
C GLU A 124 -14.75 -1.45 -9.23
N GLY A 125 -13.70 -0.86 -9.81
CA GLY A 125 -13.63 -0.44 -11.21
C GLY A 125 -12.59 -1.20 -11.99
#